data_AF-A0A9D1F0S2-F1
#
_entry.id   AF-A0A9D1F0S2-F1
#
_cell.length_a   1.000
_cell.length_b   1.000
_cell.length_c   1.000
_cell.angle_alpha   90.00
_cell.angle_beta   90.00
_cell.angle_gamma   90.00
#
_symmetry.space_group_name_H-M   'P 1'
#
loop_
_entity.id
_entity.type
_entity.pdbx_description
1 polymer ?
#
loop_
_entity_poly.entity_id
_entity_poly.type
_entity_poly.pdbx_seq_one_letter_code
_entity_poly.pdbx_strand_id
1 'polypeptide(L)'
;MINIVQSILSTCIEFSTADKATIISGALPAFATICGFVITVIVWNNNVKTRRADYISDLLDRLHNDPLIKDTVYLFQYDENWYEKEFYFNRDLELKVDTTLSYLSYICYLKEKKIIRKKEFNLFKSMINHAASNKSTLRYFYNLRHYSKVYSSKVTTKAKHSSKRTNKKFTESFTFKYLFDYIKKHKYIDMEKFSKADLTDEIYYQILKRT
;
A
#
# COMPACT_ATOMS: atom_id res chain seq x y z
N MET A 1 -65.90 -55.00 -8.60
CA MET A 1 -65.54 -53.99 -7.58
C MET A 1 -64.10 -54.09 -7.09
N ILE A 2 -63.55 -55.30 -6.83
CA ILE A 2 -62.19 -55.48 -6.28
C ILE A 2 -61.08 -54.89 -7.17
N ASN A 3 -61.13 -55.09 -8.49
CA ASN A 3 -60.08 -54.59 -9.41
C ASN A 3 -60.01 -53.05 -9.52
N ILE A 4 -61.14 -52.36 -9.35
CA ILE A 4 -61.20 -50.89 -9.42
C ILE A 4 -60.59 -50.31 -8.14
N VAL A 5 -60.88 -50.90 -6.98
CA VAL A 5 -60.32 -50.48 -5.69
C VAL A 5 -58.80 -50.70 -5.66
N GLN A 6 -58.30 -51.81 -6.19
CA GLN A 6 -56.85 -52.05 -6.29
C GLN A 6 -56.14 -51.08 -7.24
N SER A 7 -56.76 -50.73 -8.38
CA SER A 7 -56.20 -49.76 -9.33
C SER A 7 -56.12 -48.34 -8.76
N ILE A 8 -57.11 -47.92 -7.97
CA ILE A 8 -57.11 -46.61 -7.30
C ILE A 8 -56.07 -46.59 -6.18
N LEU A 9 -55.95 -47.68 -5.41
CA LEU A 9 -54.95 -47.76 -4.34
C LEU A 9 -53.51 -47.71 -4.89
N SER A 10 -53.25 -48.40 -6.00
CA SER A 10 -51.93 -48.40 -6.66
C SER A 10 -51.56 -47.02 -7.20
N THR A 11 -52.49 -46.33 -7.85
CA THR A 11 -52.26 -44.97 -8.38
C THR A 11 -52.08 -43.93 -7.28
N CYS A 12 -52.81 -44.03 -6.16
CA CYS A 12 -52.59 -43.17 -5.00
C CYS A 12 -51.21 -43.38 -4.33
N ILE A 13 -50.74 -44.62 -4.25
CA ILE A 13 -49.41 -44.93 -3.71
C ILE A 13 -48.31 -44.42 -4.64
N GLU A 14 -48.44 -44.63 -5.96
CA GLU A 14 -47.52 -44.10 -6.96
C GLU A 14 -47.44 -42.57 -6.92
N PHE A 15 -48.58 -41.87 -6.83
CA PHE A 15 -48.62 -40.41 -6.73
C PHE A 15 -47.92 -39.88 -5.46
N SER A 16 -48.16 -40.53 -4.31
CA SER A 16 -47.53 -40.14 -3.03
C SER A 16 -46.00 -40.36 -3.01
N THR A 17 -45.52 -41.40 -3.68
CA THR A 17 -44.07 -41.68 -3.79
C THR A 17 -43.38 -40.77 -4.82
N ALA A 18 -44.05 -40.45 -5.92
CA ALA A 18 -43.57 -39.53 -6.95
C ALA A 18 -43.38 -38.10 -6.41
N ASP A 19 -44.31 -37.59 -5.60
CA ASP A 19 -44.20 -36.25 -4.98
C ASP A 19 -43.00 -36.18 -4.01
N LYS A 20 -42.80 -37.21 -3.18
CA LYS A 20 -41.64 -37.27 -2.26
C LYS A 20 -40.31 -37.36 -3.03
N ALA A 21 -40.26 -38.19 -4.07
CA ALA A 21 -39.07 -38.33 -4.92
C ALA A 21 -38.74 -37.04 -5.66
N THR A 22 -39.75 -36.30 -6.14
CA THR A 22 -39.57 -35.02 -6.85
C THR A 22 -39.03 -33.95 -5.91
N ILE A 23 -39.57 -33.84 -4.69
CA ILE A 23 -39.07 -32.91 -3.66
C ILE A 23 -37.62 -33.25 -3.25
N ILE A 24 -37.29 -34.52 -3.05
CA ILE A 24 -35.93 -34.96 -2.71
C ILE A 24 -34.97 -34.70 -3.87
N SER A 25 -35.39 -34.95 -5.11
CA SER A 25 -34.58 -34.73 -6.32
C SER A 25 -34.26 -33.26 -6.59
N GLY A 26 -35.12 -32.33 -6.16
CA GLY A 26 -34.88 -30.88 -6.27
C GLY A 26 -34.13 -30.27 -5.06
N ALA A 27 -34.42 -30.75 -3.85
CA ALA A 27 -33.84 -30.22 -2.62
C ALA A 27 -32.37 -30.62 -2.41
N LEU A 28 -31.98 -31.83 -2.80
CA LEU A 28 -30.63 -32.33 -2.60
C LEU A 28 -29.58 -31.59 -3.48
N PRO A 29 -29.83 -31.33 -4.79
CA PRO A 29 -28.93 -30.51 -5.60
C PRO A 29 -28.89 -29.04 -5.14
N ALA A 30 -30.01 -28.48 -4.68
CA ALA A 30 -30.07 -27.13 -4.13
C ALA A 30 -29.22 -27.01 -2.86
N PHE A 31 -29.30 -28.00 -1.96
CA PHE A 31 -28.43 -28.07 -0.79
C PHE A 31 -26.96 -28.23 -1.16
N ALA A 32 -26.65 -29.12 -2.11
CA ALA A 32 -25.28 -29.36 -2.57
C ALA A 32 -24.65 -28.11 -3.21
N THR A 33 -25.41 -27.34 -3.99
CA THR A 33 -24.96 -26.08 -4.60
C THR A 33 -24.69 -25.01 -3.53
N ILE A 34 -25.53 -24.90 -2.50
CA ILE A 34 -25.30 -23.99 -1.36
C ILE A 34 -24.03 -24.40 -0.59
N CYS A 35 -23.87 -25.68 -0.28
CA CYS A 35 -22.68 -26.19 0.40
C CYS A 35 -21.40 -25.96 -0.43
N GLY A 36 -21.46 -26.23 -1.75
CA GLY A 36 -20.36 -25.98 -2.67
C GLY A 36 -19.96 -24.50 -2.73
N PHE A 37 -20.95 -23.60 -2.72
CA PHE A 37 -20.70 -22.16 -2.67
C PHE A 37 -20.00 -21.76 -1.35
N VAL A 38 -20.48 -22.25 -0.21
CA VAL A 38 -19.85 -21.99 1.10
C VAL A 38 -18.41 -22.48 1.16
N ILE A 39 -18.14 -23.70 0.68
CA ILE A 39 -16.79 -24.27 0.62
C ILE A 39 -15.89 -23.41 -0.28
N THR A 40 -16.38 -22.97 -1.44
CA THR A 40 -15.62 -22.12 -2.37
C THR A 40 -15.24 -20.78 -1.72
N VAL A 41 -16.15 -20.15 -0.98
CA VAL A 41 -15.88 -18.91 -0.23
C VAL A 41 -14.82 -19.14 0.85
N ILE A 42 -14.87 -20.27 1.56
CA ILE A 42 -13.87 -20.62 2.58
C ILE A 42 -12.49 -20.81 1.94
N VAL A 43 -12.40 -21.60 0.87
CA VAL A 43 -11.15 -21.85 0.13
C VAL A 43 -10.59 -20.54 -0.43
N TRP A 44 -11.42 -19.69 -1.03
CA TRP A 44 -11.01 -18.38 -1.52
C TRP A 44 -10.42 -17.53 -0.41
N ASN A 45 -11.09 -17.44 0.75
CA ASN A 45 -10.62 -16.64 1.87
C ASN A 45 -9.26 -17.15 2.39
N ASN A 46 -9.05 -18.46 2.44
CA ASN A 46 -7.77 -19.04 2.83
C ASN A 46 -6.67 -18.83 1.77
N ASN A 47 -7.02 -18.89 0.47
CA ASN A 47 -6.09 -18.57 -0.61
C ASN A 47 -5.63 -17.10 -0.55
N VAL A 48 -6.56 -16.16 -0.33
CA VAL A 48 -6.24 -14.73 -0.13
C VAL A 48 -5.34 -14.51 1.09
N LYS A 49 -5.55 -15.26 2.19
CA LYS A 49 -4.66 -15.19 3.37
C LYS A 49 -3.25 -15.68 3.03
N THR A 50 -3.13 -16.80 2.32
CA THR A 50 -1.84 -17.41 1.95
C THR A 50 -1.06 -16.50 1.01
N ARG A 51 -1.68 -16.04 -0.08
CA ARG A 51 -1.06 -15.09 -1.03
C ARG A 51 -0.58 -13.81 -0.36
N ARG A 52 -1.33 -13.31 0.63
CA ARG A 52 -0.91 -12.13 1.40
C ARG A 52 0.32 -12.44 2.25
N ALA A 53 0.39 -13.61 2.89
CA ALA A 53 1.56 -14.03 3.66
C ALA A 53 2.79 -14.19 2.76
N ASP A 54 2.65 -14.84 1.60
CA ASP A 54 3.73 -15.00 0.62
C ASP A 54 4.25 -13.65 0.14
N TYR A 55 3.35 -12.73 -0.18
CA TYR A 55 3.70 -11.38 -0.60
C TYR A 55 4.42 -10.58 0.49
N ILE A 56 3.98 -10.69 1.75
CA ILE A 56 4.68 -10.06 2.89
C ILE A 56 6.06 -10.68 3.09
N SER A 57 6.18 -11.99 2.90
CA SER A 57 7.46 -12.69 2.98
C SER A 57 8.43 -12.20 1.91
N ASP A 58 7.98 -12.08 0.66
CA ASP A 58 8.80 -11.53 -0.44
C ASP A 58 9.23 -10.08 -0.16
N LEU A 59 8.32 -9.24 0.35
CA LEU A 59 8.67 -7.87 0.77
C LEU A 59 9.71 -7.86 1.89
N LEU A 60 9.56 -8.74 2.88
CA LEU A 60 10.48 -8.84 4.00
C LEU A 60 11.85 -9.32 3.53
N ASP A 61 11.89 -10.31 2.63
CA ASP A 61 13.10 -10.86 2.05
C ASP A 61 13.87 -9.78 1.28
N ARG A 62 13.20 -9.07 0.36
CA ARG A 62 13.79 -7.92 -0.35
C ARG A 62 14.34 -6.88 0.62
N LEU A 63 13.58 -6.54 1.66
CA LEU A 63 13.98 -5.50 2.60
C LEU A 63 15.24 -5.86 3.42
N HIS A 64 15.46 -7.15 3.68
CA HIS A 64 16.63 -7.62 4.45
C HIS A 64 17.81 -8.01 3.58
N ASN A 65 17.57 -8.47 2.36
CA ASN A 65 18.58 -9.09 1.50
C ASN A 65 18.97 -8.24 0.28
N ASP A 66 18.16 -7.27 -0.13
CA ASP A 66 18.55 -6.33 -1.19
C ASP A 66 19.69 -5.44 -0.69
N PRO A 67 20.88 -5.49 -1.32
CA PRO A 67 22.04 -4.74 -0.85
C PRO A 67 21.82 -3.22 -0.88
N LEU A 68 20.98 -2.71 -1.80
CA LEU A 68 20.68 -1.28 -1.88
C LEU A 68 19.84 -0.84 -0.67
N ILE A 69 18.89 -1.69 -0.26
CA ILE A 69 17.99 -1.40 0.86
C ILE A 69 18.69 -1.63 2.19
N LYS A 70 19.34 -2.79 2.35
CA LYS A 70 19.99 -3.21 3.59
C LYS A 70 20.96 -2.14 4.09
N ASP A 71 21.88 -1.69 3.23
CA ASP A 71 22.87 -0.67 3.59
C ASP A 71 22.21 0.64 4.04
N THR A 72 21.18 1.08 3.33
CA THR A 72 20.46 2.31 3.66
C THR A 72 19.68 2.19 4.97
N VAL A 73 19.13 1.01 5.25
CA VAL A 73 18.44 0.73 6.50
C VAL A 73 19.39 0.89 7.69
N TYR A 74 20.65 0.48 7.55
CA TYR A 74 21.68 0.75 8.56
C TYR A 74 21.86 2.26 8.76
N LEU A 75 22.00 3.05 7.70
CA LEU A 75 22.12 4.52 7.79
C LEU A 75 20.95 5.14 8.57
N PHE A 76 19.74 4.65 8.35
CA PHE A 76 18.55 5.14 9.07
C PHE A 76 18.51 4.72 10.54
N GLN A 77 18.89 3.48 10.84
CA GLN A 77 18.84 2.94 12.21
C GLN A 77 19.84 3.64 13.14
N TYR A 78 21.02 3.97 12.64
CA TYR A 78 22.08 4.61 13.42
C TYR A 78 22.03 6.15 13.40
N ASP A 79 20.95 6.72 12.88
CA ASP A 79 20.75 8.19 12.73
C ASP A 79 21.94 8.89 12.06
N GLU A 80 22.55 8.24 11.05
CA GLU A 80 23.67 8.83 10.33
C GLU A 80 23.21 10.00 9.47
N ASN A 81 24.06 11.06 9.42
CA ASN A 81 23.81 12.23 8.60
C ASN A 81 24.16 11.95 7.12
N TRP A 82 23.33 11.17 6.44
CA TRP A 82 23.56 10.81 5.03
C TRP A 82 23.19 11.93 4.04
N TYR A 83 22.37 12.88 4.46
CA TYR A 83 21.89 13.99 3.61
C TYR A 83 22.84 15.20 3.66
N GLU A 84 24.05 15.00 3.16
CA GLU A 84 25.11 16.00 3.08
C GLU A 84 25.52 16.25 1.61
N LYS A 85 26.57 17.05 1.37
CA LYS A 85 27.03 17.36 -0.01
C LYS A 85 27.30 16.10 -0.82
N GLU A 86 27.88 15.09 -0.18
CA GLU A 86 28.24 13.81 -0.77
C GLU A 86 27.03 13.09 -1.38
N PHE A 87 25.84 13.23 -0.80
CA PHE A 87 24.59 12.71 -1.36
C PHE A 87 24.37 13.16 -2.81
N TYR A 88 24.69 14.42 -3.14
CA TYR A 88 24.48 14.94 -4.48
C TYR A 88 25.57 14.53 -5.46
N PHE A 89 26.79 14.31 -4.99
CA PHE A 89 27.91 13.93 -5.85
C PHE A 89 28.00 12.41 -6.04
N ASN A 90 27.42 11.63 -5.13
CA ASN A 90 27.38 10.18 -5.15
C ASN A 90 26.01 9.68 -5.64
N ARG A 91 25.91 9.37 -6.94
CA ARG A 91 24.67 8.82 -7.54
C ARG A 91 24.25 7.49 -6.91
N ASP A 92 25.20 6.70 -6.42
CA ASP A 92 24.91 5.40 -5.83
C ASP A 92 24.22 5.57 -4.47
N LEU A 93 24.66 6.54 -3.66
CA LEU A 93 24.02 6.87 -2.39
C LEU A 93 22.61 7.43 -2.60
N GLU A 94 22.44 8.35 -3.55
CA GLU A 94 21.13 8.89 -3.95
C GLU A 94 20.17 7.76 -4.37
N LEU A 95 20.61 6.86 -5.26
CA LEU A 95 19.82 5.73 -5.73
C LEU A 95 19.42 4.78 -4.59
N LYS A 96 20.37 4.43 -3.70
CA LYS A 96 20.13 3.56 -2.55
C LYS A 96 19.07 4.14 -1.60
N VAL A 97 19.22 5.42 -1.26
CA VAL A 97 18.29 6.14 -0.39
C VAL A 97 16.91 6.25 -1.02
N ASP A 98 16.82 6.70 -2.28
CA ASP A 98 15.55 6.88 -2.96
C ASP A 98 14.81 5.55 -3.16
N THR A 99 15.53 4.49 -3.49
CA THR A 99 14.96 3.14 -3.60
C THR A 99 14.37 2.71 -2.26
N THR A 100 15.14 2.86 -1.18
CA THR A 100 14.70 2.46 0.16
C THR A 100 13.49 3.26 0.64
N LEU A 101 13.52 4.59 0.52
CA LEU A 101 12.39 5.44 0.90
C LEU A 101 11.14 5.16 0.04
N SER A 102 11.32 4.79 -1.23
CA SER A 102 10.23 4.37 -2.11
C SER A 102 9.59 3.07 -1.63
N TYR A 103 10.40 2.08 -1.24
CA TYR A 103 9.91 0.83 -0.66
C TYR A 103 9.16 1.06 0.66
N LEU A 104 9.70 1.89 1.55
CA LEU A 104 9.03 2.22 2.81
C LEU A 104 7.72 2.99 2.58
N SER A 105 7.69 3.90 1.61
CA SER A 105 6.46 4.58 1.16
C SER A 105 5.45 3.57 0.62
N TYR A 106 5.89 2.59 -0.15
CA TYR A 106 5.02 1.54 -0.68
C TYR A 106 4.43 0.67 0.43
N ILE A 107 5.20 0.30 1.46
CA ILE A 107 4.67 -0.42 2.63
C ILE A 107 3.61 0.42 3.36
N CYS A 108 3.85 1.73 3.52
CA CYS A 108 2.86 2.66 4.07
C CYS A 108 1.59 2.73 3.20
N TYR A 109 1.72 2.70 1.87
CA TYR A 109 0.59 2.63 0.94
C TYR A 109 -0.25 1.38 1.16
N LEU A 110 0.38 0.20 1.24
CA LEU A 110 -0.32 -1.07 1.43
C LEU A 110 -1.14 -1.08 2.72
N LYS A 111 -0.59 -0.50 3.80
CA LYS A 111 -1.30 -0.34 5.07
C LYS A 111 -2.49 0.61 4.94
N GLU A 112 -2.30 1.76 4.32
CA GLU A 112 -3.34 2.78 4.15
C GLU A 112 -4.51 2.25 3.29
N LYS A 113 -4.21 1.43 2.28
CA LYS A 113 -5.20 0.75 1.44
C LYS A 113 -5.79 -0.51 2.08
N LYS A 114 -5.43 -0.85 3.33
CA LYS A 114 -5.87 -2.04 4.06
C LYS A 114 -5.59 -3.35 3.32
N ILE A 115 -4.59 -3.36 2.43
CA ILE A 115 -4.10 -4.56 1.74
C ILE A 115 -3.37 -5.45 2.76
N ILE A 116 -2.52 -4.83 3.59
CA ILE A 116 -1.92 -5.46 4.76
C ILE A 116 -2.62 -4.99 6.04
N ARG A 117 -2.70 -5.89 7.01
CA ARG A 117 -3.29 -5.69 8.34
C ARG A 117 -2.28 -5.02 9.27
N LYS A 118 -2.77 -4.49 10.40
CA LYS A 118 -1.92 -3.89 11.43
C LYS A 118 -0.84 -4.83 11.97
N LYS A 119 -1.17 -6.12 12.16
CA LYS A 119 -0.20 -7.14 12.63
C LYS A 119 0.94 -7.34 11.62
N GLU A 120 0.61 -7.34 10.34
CA GLU A 120 1.57 -7.50 9.24
C GLU A 120 2.42 -6.23 9.08
N PHE A 121 1.81 -5.04 9.16
CA PHE A 121 2.52 -3.78 9.16
C PHE A 121 3.52 -3.65 10.33
N ASN A 122 3.24 -4.26 11.48
CA ASN A 122 4.15 -4.22 12.63
C ASN A 122 5.51 -4.84 12.34
N LEU A 123 5.62 -5.77 11.38
CA LEU A 123 6.90 -6.36 10.96
C LEU A 123 7.86 -5.30 10.40
N PHE A 124 7.31 -4.28 9.74
CA PHE A 124 8.07 -3.20 9.10
C PHE A 124 8.18 -1.94 9.97
N LYS A 125 7.39 -1.87 11.06
CA LYS A 125 7.17 -0.63 11.81
C LYS A 125 8.46 -0.04 12.40
N SER A 126 9.37 -0.89 12.89
CA SER A 126 10.66 -0.42 13.44
C SER A 126 11.46 0.32 12.36
N MET A 127 11.66 -0.29 11.20
CA MET A 127 12.40 0.32 10.10
C MET A 127 11.76 1.61 9.58
N ILE A 128 10.44 1.60 9.41
CA ILE A 128 9.68 2.79 8.99
C ILE A 128 9.84 3.90 10.03
N ASN A 129 9.81 3.56 11.33
CA ASN A 129 10.01 4.54 12.39
C ASN A 129 11.42 5.13 12.37
N HIS A 130 12.47 4.31 12.22
CA HIS A 130 13.85 4.80 12.12
C HIS A 130 14.02 5.75 10.93
N ALA A 131 13.54 5.37 9.75
CA ALA A 131 13.56 6.26 8.58
C ALA A 131 12.74 7.54 8.81
N ALA A 132 11.56 7.44 9.45
CA ALA A 132 10.67 8.56 9.72
C ALA A 132 11.18 9.53 10.80
N SER A 133 12.02 9.06 11.73
CA SER A 133 12.62 9.90 12.78
C SER A 133 14.03 10.40 12.45
N ASN A 134 14.68 9.83 11.43
CA ASN A 134 16.04 10.20 11.03
C ASN A 134 16.10 11.65 10.53
N LYS A 135 17.04 12.44 11.06
CA LYS A 135 17.14 13.88 10.76
C LYS A 135 17.44 14.18 9.30
N SER A 136 18.26 13.37 8.65
CA SER A 136 18.60 13.50 7.23
C SER A 136 17.40 13.20 6.32
N THR A 137 16.63 12.15 6.61
CA THR A 137 15.37 11.86 5.89
C THR A 137 14.38 13.02 5.98
N LEU A 138 14.29 13.58 7.16
CA LEU A 138 13.40 14.69 7.46
C LEU A 138 13.79 15.97 6.71
N ARG A 139 15.09 16.31 6.70
CA ARG A 139 15.66 17.40 5.87
C ARG A 139 15.44 17.14 4.37
N TYR A 140 15.64 15.91 3.93
CA TYR A 140 15.40 15.51 2.54
C TYR A 140 13.95 15.75 2.11
N PHE A 141 12.98 15.26 2.88
CA PHE A 141 11.56 15.48 2.59
C PHE A 141 11.13 16.94 2.69
N TYR A 142 11.69 17.70 3.62
CA TYR A 142 11.44 19.14 3.70
C TYR A 142 11.90 19.84 2.41
N ASN A 143 13.14 19.57 1.98
CA ASN A 143 13.71 20.16 0.76
C ASN A 143 12.88 19.77 -0.45
N LEU A 144 12.59 18.48 -0.65
CA LEU A 144 11.77 18.01 -1.76
C LEU A 144 10.39 18.70 -1.83
N ARG A 145 9.72 18.89 -0.69
CA ARG A 145 8.44 19.61 -0.62
C ARG A 145 8.61 21.10 -0.97
N HIS A 146 9.67 21.73 -0.47
CA HIS A 146 9.96 23.12 -0.76
C HIS A 146 10.23 23.33 -2.27
N TYR A 147 11.05 22.48 -2.87
CA TYR A 147 11.31 22.50 -4.32
C TYR A 147 10.06 22.28 -5.14
N SER A 148 9.22 21.29 -4.79
CA SER A 148 7.95 21.05 -5.48
C SER A 148 7.06 22.30 -5.50
N LYS A 149 6.97 23.02 -4.36
CA LYS A 149 6.23 24.29 -4.28
C LYS A 149 6.84 25.39 -5.14
N VAL A 150 8.17 25.58 -5.07
CA VAL A 150 8.87 26.61 -5.85
C VAL A 150 8.75 26.34 -7.34
N TYR A 151 8.97 25.10 -7.79
CA TYR A 151 8.83 24.71 -9.19
C TYR A 151 7.39 24.91 -9.69
N SER A 152 6.40 24.47 -8.90
CA SER A 152 4.97 24.70 -9.22
C SER A 152 4.64 26.19 -9.38
N SER A 153 5.22 27.05 -8.54
CA SER A 153 5.04 28.50 -8.66
C SER A 153 5.69 29.08 -9.93
N LYS A 154 6.86 28.59 -10.35
CA LYS A 154 7.54 29.02 -11.59
C LYS A 154 6.83 28.54 -12.86
N VAL A 155 6.28 27.33 -12.85
CA VAL A 155 5.48 26.81 -13.98
C VAL A 155 4.17 27.58 -14.11
N THR A 156 3.50 27.87 -13.00
CA THR A 156 2.25 28.66 -13.03
C THR A 156 2.48 30.12 -13.42
N THR A 157 3.64 30.72 -13.14
CA THR A 157 3.97 32.07 -13.66
C THR A 157 4.32 32.06 -15.15
N LYS A 158 5.00 31.04 -15.66
CA LYS A 158 5.21 30.86 -17.12
C LYS A 158 3.90 30.56 -17.86
N ALA A 159 3.00 29.77 -17.27
CA ALA A 159 1.69 29.43 -17.84
C ALA A 159 0.68 30.58 -17.76
N LYS A 160 0.94 31.67 -17.01
CA LYS A 160 0.05 32.84 -16.97
C LYS A 160 0.01 33.65 -18.28
N HIS A 161 0.88 33.37 -19.26
CA HIS A 161 0.77 33.93 -20.61
C HIS A 161 -0.09 33.11 -21.57
N SER A 162 -0.55 31.92 -21.19
CA SER A 162 -1.49 31.15 -22.01
C SER A 162 -2.49 30.39 -21.16
N SER A 163 -3.75 30.75 -21.30
CA SER A 163 -4.93 29.98 -20.88
C SER A 163 -5.39 30.11 -19.41
N LYS A 164 -6.73 30.19 -19.31
CA LYS A 164 -7.56 30.52 -18.16
C LYS A 164 -7.33 29.56 -16.98
N ARG A 165 -7.36 30.15 -15.78
CA ARG A 165 -7.39 29.54 -14.45
C ARG A 165 -8.19 28.22 -14.44
N THR A 166 -7.50 27.11 -14.28
CA THR A 166 -7.99 26.01 -13.45
C THR A 166 -7.06 25.92 -12.25
N ASN A 167 -7.62 26.06 -11.04
CA ASN A 167 -6.94 25.73 -9.79
C ASN A 167 -6.73 24.21 -9.73
N LYS A 168 -5.84 23.68 -10.56
CA LYS A 168 -5.39 22.29 -10.45
C LYS A 168 -4.43 22.29 -9.27
N LYS A 169 -4.96 22.03 -8.06
CA LYS A 169 -4.16 21.63 -6.89
C LYS A 169 -3.16 20.61 -7.41
N PHE A 170 -1.88 20.98 -7.45
CA PHE A 170 -0.82 20.09 -7.88
C PHE A 170 -0.96 18.83 -7.05
N THR A 171 -1.42 17.77 -7.70
CA THR A 171 -1.79 16.53 -7.03
C THR A 171 -0.48 15.81 -6.90
N GLU A 172 0.22 16.10 -5.80
CA GLU A 172 1.54 15.59 -5.45
C GLU A 172 1.61 14.08 -5.73
N SER A 173 2.13 13.69 -6.90
CA SER A 173 2.66 12.35 -7.12
C SER A 173 4.05 12.32 -6.47
N PHE A 174 4.08 12.55 -5.17
CA PHE A 174 5.30 12.41 -4.41
C PHE A 174 5.56 10.91 -4.31
N THR A 175 6.66 10.42 -4.88
CA THR A 175 7.09 9.01 -4.79
C THR A 175 7.03 8.51 -3.34
N PHE A 176 7.29 9.41 -2.39
CA PHE A 176 7.31 9.14 -0.95
C PHE A 176 6.03 9.57 -0.21
N LYS A 177 4.93 9.83 -0.91
CA LYS A 177 3.70 10.41 -0.35
C LYS A 177 3.24 9.69 0.93
N TYR A 178 3.16 8.37 0.90
CA TYR A 178 2.58 7.61 2.02
C TYR A 178 3.52 7.54 3.23
N LEU A 179 4.84 7.55 3.00
CA LEU A 179 5.81 7.72 4.08
C LEU A 179 5.76 9.13 4.67
N PHE A 180 5.59 10.15 3.83
CA PHE A 180 5.44 11.53 4.26
C PHE A 180 4.17 11.74 5.09
N ASP A 181 3.05 11.17 4.67
CA ASP A 181 1.80 11.19 5.41
C ASP A 181 1.92 10.43 6.75
N TYR A 182 2.68 9.33 6.76
CA TYR A 182 3.02 8.60 7.98
C TYR A 182 3.81 9.50 8.96
N ILE A 183 4.85 10.19 8.49
CA ILE A 183 5.67 11.11 9.29
C ILE A 183 4.80 12.19 9.94
N LYS A 184 3.94 12.85 9.15
CA LYS A 184 3.01 13.87 9.65
C LYS A 184 2.06 13.32 10.71
N LYS A 185 1.43 12.18 10.43
CA LYS A 185 0.44 11.56 11.33
C LYS A 185 1.05 11.18 12.68
N HIS A 186 2.30 10.76 12.67
CA HIS A 186 3.04 10.35 13.87
C HIS A 186 3.80 11.51 14.55
N LYS A 187 3.70 12.73 14.03
CA LYS A 187 4.32 13.95 14.59
C LYS A 187 5.84 13.82 14.81
N TYR A 188 6.52 13.05 13.95
CA TYR A 188 8.00 13.00 13.99
C TYR A 188 8.62 14.35 13.67
N ILE A 189 7.92 15.20 12.93
CA ILE A 189 8.27 16.60 12.68
C ILE A 189 7.03 17.48 12.65
N ASP A 190 7.19 18.69 13.16
CA ASP A 190 6.35 19.83 12.79
C ASP A 190 6.95 20.50 11.54
N MET A 191 6.43 20.11 10.38
CA MET A 191 6.93 20.54 9.06
C MET A 191 6.76 22.05 8.84
N GLU A 192 5.99 22.73 9.69
CA GLU A 192 5.78 24.18 9.66
C GLU A 192 6.80 24.93 10.52
N LYS A 193 7.40 24.26 11.52
CA LYS A 193 8.48 24.80 12.36
C LYS A 193 9.88 24.49 11.85
N PHE A 194 10.02 23.60 10.88
CA PHE A 194 11.30 23.32 10.24
C PHE A 194 11.80 24.62 9.58
N SER A 195 12.88 25.17 10.14
CA SER A 195 13.29 26.54 9.90
C SER A 195 14.16 26.64 8.64
N LYS A 196 14.29 27.84 8.08
CA LYS A 196 15.23 28.08 6.99
C LYS A 196 16.69 27.77 7.38
N ALA A 197 17.02 27.82 8.67
CA ALA A 197 18.34 27.50 9.19
C ALA A 197 18.67 25.99 9.14
N ASP A 198 17.65 25.13 8.97
CA ASP A 198 17.83 23.69 8.74
C ASP A 198 18.03 23.34 7.26
N LEU A 199 17.82 24.30 6.34
CA LEU A 199 18.47 24.24 5.03
C LEU A 199 19.92 24.61 5.25
N THR A 200 20.83 23.69 5.03
CA THR A 200 22.19 24.11 4.67
C THR A 200 22.08 24.84 3.33
N ASP A 201 22.24 26.16 3.34
CA ASP A 201 22.18 27.04 2.16
C ASP A 201 23.00 26.46 1.00
N GLU A 202 24.11 25.78 1.31
CA GLU A 202 25.00 25.18 0.32
C GLU A 202 24.37 24.04 -0.49
N ILE A 203 23.57 23.18 0.15
CA ILE A 203 22.79 22.13 -0.53
C ILE A 203 21.72 22.77 -1.42
N TYR A 204 21.08 23.83 -0.91
CA TYR A 204 20.04 24.54 -1.64
C TYR A 204 20.56 25.16 -2.96
N TYR A 205 21.75 25.77 -2.91
CA TYR A 205 22.43 26.33 -4.08
C TYR A 205 22.93 25.27 -5.07
N GLN A 206 23.40 24.11 -4.60
CA GLN A 206 23.90 23.04 -5.48
C GLN A 206 22.77 22.35 -6.25
N ILE A 207 21.61 22.15 -5.64
CA ILE A 207 20.42 21.64 -6.33
C ILE A 207 19.93 22.64 -7.39
N LEU A 208 19.92 23.94 -7.07
CA LEU A 208 19.54 24.99 -8.03
C LEU A 208 20.48 25.10 -9.24
N LYS A 209 21.76 24.71 -9.12
CA LYS A 209 22.69 24.68 -10.25
C LYS A 209 22.48 23.51 -11.22
N ARG A 210 21.79 22.43 -10.79
CA ARG A 210 21.50 21.25 -11.62
C ARG A 210 20.15 21.33 -12.34
N THR A 211 19.30 22.31 -12.04
CA THR A 211 17.98 22.52 -12.68
C THR A 211 17.99 23.73 -13.61
#